data_AF-A0A6J7BG88-F1
#
_entry.id   AF-A0A6J7BG88-F1
#
_cell.length_a   1.000
_cell.length_b   1.000
_cell.length_c   1.000
_cell.angle_alpha   90.00
_cell.angle_beta   90.00
_cell.angle_gamma   90.00
#
_symmetry.space_group_name_H-M   'P 1'
#
loop_
_entity.id
_entity.type
_entity.pdbx_description
1 polymer ?
#
loop_
_entity_poly.entity_id
_entity_poly.type
_entity_poly.pdbx_seq_one_letter_code
_entity_poly.pdbx_strand_id
1 'polypeptide(L)'
;MATDGTATFLAQHGVETVTVRKNSQGTGPLGEKTIVEMLNNGVIDLVINTPVGRGTRADGWAIRTAAVQRSIPIITTTAGFSAAVEGIKSLQAGDLSVAPIQDWLSR
;
A
#
# COMPACT_ATOMS: atom_id res chain seq x y z
N MET A 1 -0.32 -8.64 -3.87
CA MET A 1 -1.66 -8.97 -3.36
C MET A 1 -2.58 -7.76 -3.52
N ALA A 2 -3.86 -7.97 -3.79
CA ALA A 2 -4.81 -6.87 -4.02
C ALA A 2 -6.26 -7.30 -3.74
N THR A 3 -7.13 -6.35 -3.38
CA THR A 3 -8.57 -6.64 -3.31
C THR A 3 -9.15 -6.86 -4.71
N ASP A 4 -10.19 -7.68 -4.81
CA ASP A 4 -10.83 -8.17 -6.04
C ASP A 4 -10.78 -7.24 -7.27
N GLY A 5 -11.35 -6.02 -7.20
CA GLY A 5 -11.37 -5.11 -8.34
C GLY A 5 -9.98 -4.66 -8.81
N THR A 6 -9.06 -4.39 -7.88
CA THR A 6 -7.67 -4.07 -8.20
C THR A 6 -6.93 -5.30 -8.71
N ALA A 7 -7.18 -6.48 -8.15
CA ALA A 7 -6.57 -7.72 -8.60
C ALA A 7 -6.94 -8.04 -10.06
N THR A 8 -8.22 -7.88 -10.39
CA THR A 8 -8.73 -8.03 -11.76
C THR A 8 -8.06 -7.05 -12.72
N PHE A 9 -7.96 -5.77 -12.34
CA PHE A 9 -7.29 -4.75 -13.15
C PHE A 9 -5.83 -5.10 -13.41
N LEU A 10 -5.09 -5.52 -12.40
CA LEU A 10 -3.68 -5.91 -12.52
C LEU A 10 -3.51 -7.13 -13.44
N ALA A 11 -4.35 -8.17 -13.27
CA ALA A 11 -4.30 -9.36 -14.10
C ALA A 11 -4.56 -9.05 -15.59
N GLN A 12 -5.51 -8.16 -15.90
CA GLN A 12 -5.78 -7.69 -17.27
C GLN A 12 -4.58 -6.99 -17.91
N HIS A 13 -3.65 -6.46 -17.11
CA HIS A 13 -2.42 -5.81 -17.56
C HIS A 13 -1.19 -6.71 -17.40
N GLY A 14 -1.38 -8.02 -17.21
CA GLY A 14 -0.29 -9.00 -17.14
C GLY A 14 0.49 -8.99 -15.82
N VAL A 15 -0.04 -8.37 -14.76
CA VAL A 15 0.58 -8.35 -13.44
C VAL A 15 -0.05 -9.42 -12.56
N GLU A 16 0.74 -10.44 -12.23
CA GLU A 16 0.32 -11.50 -11.30
C GLU A 16 0.10 -10.93 -9.90
N THR A 17 -1.01 -11.31 -9.26
CA THR A 17 -1.33 -10.84 -7.91
C THR A 17 -2.24 -11.84 -7.19
N VAL A 18 -2.01 -11.98 -5.89
CA VAL A 18 -2.89 -12.76 -5.00
C VAL A 18 -4.11 -11.91 -4.64
N THR A 19 -5.30 -12.37 -5.01
CA THR A 19 -6.57 -11.74 -4.61
C THR A 19 -6.83 -11.94 -3.13
N VAL A 20 -7.19 -10.88 -2.41
CA VAL A 20 -7.49 -10.91 -0.97
C VAL A 20 -8.85 -10.30 -0.65
N ARG A 21 -9.44 -10.76 0.46
CA ARG A 21 -10.78 -10.33 0.91
C ARG A 21 -10.74 -8.95 1.58
N LYS A 22 -11.75 -8.13 1.32
CA LYS A 22 -12.04 -6.90 2.07
C LYS A 22 -12.53 -7.24 3.48
N ASN A 23 -12.50 -6.27 4.38
CA ASN A 23 -12.98 -6.45 5.75
C ASN A 23 -14.48 -6.81 5.79
N SER A 24 -15.29 -6.13 4.98
CA SER A 24 -16.74 -6.35 4.85
C SER A 24 -17.13 -7.75 4.37
N GLN A 25 -16.21 -8.47 3.72
CA GLN A 25 -16.45 -9.82 3.21
C GLN A 25 -16.23 -10.90 4.28
N GLY A 26 -15.67 -10.56 5.44
CA GLY A 26 -15.34 -11.48 6.52
C GLY A 26 -14.31 -12.56 6.15
N THR A 27 -13.95 -13.38 7.12
CA THR A 27 -13.14 -14.58 6.89
C THR A 27 -13.91 -15.53 5.97
N GLY A 28 -13.22 -16.07 4.95
CA GLY A 28 -13.83 -16.98 3.99
C GLY A 28 -14.12 -18.37 4.58
N PRO A 29 -14.91 -19.20 3.86
CA PRO A 29 -15.34 -20.52 4.32
C PRO A 29 -14.19 -21.52 4.49
N LEU A 30 -13.03 -21.27 3.86
CA LEU A 30 -11.83 -22.09 3.97
C LEU A 30 -10.76 -21.42 4.87
N GLY A 31 -11.15 -20.40 5.64
CA GLY A 31 -10.26 -19.67 6.54
C GLY A 31 -9.50 -18.52 5.86
N GLU A 32 -9.90 -18.10 4.66
CA GLU A 32 -9.25 -17.00 3.94
C GLU A 32 -9.37 -15.70 4.73
N LYS A 33 -8.22 -15.13 5.10
CA LYS A 33 -8.15 -13.91 5.90
C LYS A 33 -8.50 -12.67 5.09
N THR A 34 -9.15 -11.72 5.75
CA THR A 34 -9.34 -10.36 5.24
C THR A 34 -8.04 -9.58 5.28
N ILE A 35 -7.93 -8.55 4.45
CA ILE A 35 -6.79 -7.64 4.43
C ILE A 35 -6.53 -7.02 5.82
N VAL A 36 -7.58 -6.74 6.61
CA VAL A 36 -7.44 -6.18 7.97
C VAL A 36 -6.87 -7.22 8.94
N GLU A 37 -7.30 -8.48 8.86
CA GLU A 37 -6.69 -9.58 9.61
C GLU A 37 -5.21 -9.76 9.24
N MET A 38 -4.88 -9.69 7.95
CA MET A 38 -3.49 -9.81 7.47
C MET A 38 -2.60 -8.66 7.95
N LEU A 39 -3.09 -7.41 7.93
CA LEU A 39 -2.40 -6.26 8.51
C LEU A 39 -2.14 -6.48 10.02
N ASN A 40 -3.16 -6.94 10.73
CA ASN A 40 -3.06 -7.20 12.17
C ASN A 40 -2.07 -8.32 12.54
N ASN A 41 -1.84 -9.25 11.62
CA ASN A 41 -0.91 -10.35 11.78
C ASN A 41 0.50 -10.04 11.24
N GLY A 42 0.77 -8.80 10.80
CA GLY A 42 2.10 -8.38 10.33
C GLY A 42 2.50 -9.00 8.99
N VAL A 43 1.54 -9.40 8.15
CA VAL A 43 1.81 -10.05 6.85
C VAL A 43 2.11 -9.01 5.75
N ILE A 44 1.94 -7.71 6.03
CA ILE A 44 1.98 -6.64 5.03
C ILE A 44 2.89 -5.52 5.51
N ASP A 45 3.88 -5.17 4.70
CA ASP A 45 4.88 -4.13 5.01
C ASP A 45 4.51 -2.74 4.48
N LEU A 46 3.62 -2.66 3.48
CA LEU A 46 3.20 -1.41 2.86
C LEU A 46 1.77 -1.51 2.32
N VAL A 47 0.98 -0.47 2.53
CA VAL A 47 -0.37 -0.36 1.96
C VAL A 47 -0.44 0.76 0.93
N ILE A 48 -0.98 0.46 -0.25
CA ILE A 48 -1.43 1.46 -1.22
C ILE A 48 -2.96 1.48 -1.24
N ASN A 49 -3.57 2.55 -0.76
CA ASN A 49 -5.02 2.70 -0.70
C ASN A 49 -5.43 4.07 -1.24
N THR A 50 -5.68 4.16 -2.55
CA THR A 50 -6.10 5.39 -3.22
C THR A 50 -7.64 5.48 -3.27
N PRO A 51 -8.32 6.17 -2.34
CA PRO A 51 -9.77 6.28 -2.38
C PRO A 51 -10.21 7.10 -3.60
N VAL A 52 -11.11 6.55 -4.41
CA VAL A 52 -11.79 7.25 -5.51
C VAL A 52 -13.31 7.20 -5.30
N GLY A 53 -13.97 8.35 -5.36
CA GLY A 53 -15.43 8.47 -5.26
C GLY A 53 -16.02 8.28 -3.84
N ARG A 54 -17.34 8.05 -3.78
CA ARG A 54 -18.11 7.89 -2.53
C ARG A 54 -18.26 6.42 -2.07
N GLY A 55 -17.88 5.43 -2.88
CA GLY A 55 -18.11 4.00 -2.63
C GLY A 55 -17.06 3.31 -1.75
N THR A 56 -17.49 2.31 -0.96
CA THR A 56 -16.67 1.46 -0.06
C THR A 56 -15.86 2.18 1.02
N ARG A 57 -16.35 3.36 1.46
CA ARG A 57 -15.70 4.16 2.53
C ARG A 57 -15.42 3.36 3.80
N ALA A 58 -16.32 2.44 4.17
CA ALA A 58 -16.17 1.62 5.37
C ALA A 58 -14.94 0.69 5.30
N ASP A 59 -14.77 -0.05 4.20
CA ASP A 59 -13.59 -0.92 4.00
C ASP A 59 -12.31 -0.10 3.90
N GLY A 60 -12.33 0.97 3.11
CA GLY A 60 -11.17 1.86 2.99
C GLY A 60 -10.77 2.47 4.34
N TRP A 61 -11.75 2.87 5.15
CA TRP A 61 -11.51 3.36 6.50
C TRP A 61 -10.91 2.26 7.40
N ALA A 62 -11.48 1.06 7.40
CA ALA A 62 -10.97 -0.06 8.19
C ALA A 62 -9.51 -0.42 7.83
N ILE A 63 -9.19 -0.46 6.53
CA ILE A 63 -7.83 -0.73 6.04
C ILE A 63 -6.85 0.35 6.52
N ARG A 64 -7.20 1.64 6.33
CA ARG A 64 -6.32 2.75 6.75
C ARG A 64 -6.13 2.78 8.26
N THR A 65 -7.20 2.58 9.03
CA THR A 65 -7.15 2.53 10.49
C THR A 65 -6.25 1.39 10.96
N ALA A 66 -6.41 0.18 10.40
CA ALA A 66 -5.59 -0.97 10.76
C ALA A 66 -4.10 -0.75 10.42
N ALA A 67 -3.79 -0.19 9.25
CA ALA A 67 -2.41 0.12 8.87
C ALA A 67 -1.76 1.11 9.85
N VAL A 68 -2.44 2.20 10.18
CA VAL A 68 -1.96 3.20 11.15
C VAL A 68 -1.77 2.60 12.54
N GLN A 69 -2.73 1.80 13.02
CA GLN A 69 -2.65 1.15 14.34
C GLN A 69 -1.48 0.16 14.45
N ARG A 70 -1.05 -0.41 13.33
CA ARG A 70 0.08 -1.35 13.25
C ARG A 70 1.39 -0.70 12.83
N SER A 71 1.42 0.63 12.70
CA SER A 71 2.58 1.39 12.22
C SER A 71 3.09 0.90 10.86
N ILE A 72 2.19 0.41 10.01
CA ILE A 72 2.48 0.01 8.64
C ILE A 72 2.36 1.25 7.74
N PRO A 73 3.40 1.62 6.97
CA PRO A 73 3.34 2.73 6.03
C PRO A 73 2.15 2.61 5.08
N ILE A 74 1.49 3.74 4.83
CA ILE A 74 0.34 3.79 3.92
C ILE A 74 0.40 4.99 2.99
N ILE A 75 0.19 4.72 1.70
CA ILE A 75 0.14 5.71 0.63
C ILE A 75 -1.29 5.82 0.12
N THR A 76 -1.83 7.03 0.11
CA THR A 76 -3.25 7.29 -0.19
C THR A 76 -3.48 8.02 -1.50
N THR A 77 -2.42 8.37 -2.23
CA THR A 77 -2.52 9.10 -3.50
C THR A 77 -1.63 8.45 -4.55
N THR A 78 -2.03 8.56 -5.81
CA THR A 78 -1.21 8.09 -6.94
C THR A 78 0.09 8.86 -7.06
N ALA A 79 0.07 10.18 -6.82
CA ALA A 79 1.28 11.00 -6.80
C ALA A 79 2.26 10.56 -5.71
N GLY A 80 1.78 10.28 -4.49
CA GLY A 80 2.59 9.75 -3.40
C GLY A 80 3.15 8.36 -3.73
N PHE A 81 2.39 7.53 -4.44
CA PHE A 81 2.86 6.21 -4.87
C PHE A 81 3.97 6.33 -5.93
N SER A 82 3.80 7.21 -6.92
CA SER A 82 4.85 7.48 -7.91
C SER A 82 6.14 8.01 -7.27
N ALA A 83 6.02 8.92 -6.29
CA ALA A 83 7.18 9.44 -5.55
C ALA A 83 7.88 8.34 -4.74
N ALA A 84 7.12 7.44 -4.11
CA ALA A 84 7.69 6.30 -3.37
C ALA A 84 8.44 5.33 -4.30
N VAL A 85 7.89 5.04 -5.49
CA VAL A 85 8.56 4.21 -6.50
C VAL A 85 9.89 4.84 -6.91
N GLU A 86 9.93 6.16 -7.14
CA GLU A 86 11.16 6.84 -7.49
C GLU A 86 12.19 6.83 -6.35
N GLY A 87 11.74 7.04 -5.12
CA GLY A 87 12.59 6.90 -3.93
C GLY A 87 13.19 5.50 -3.80
N ILE A 88 12.38 4.44 -3.99
CA ILE A 88 12.86 3.05 -3.97
C ILE A 88 13.89 2.81 -5.08
N LYS A 89 13.65 3.29 -6.30
CA LYS A 89 14.61 3.16 -7.41
C LYS A 89 15.94 3.84 -7.09
N SER A 90 15.90 5.05 -6.53
CA SER A 90 17.09 5.79 -6.13
C SER A 90 17.90 5.03 -5.08
N LEU A 91 17.23 4.49 -4.05
CA LEU A 91 17.87 3.65 -3.03
C LEU A 91 18.46 2.34 -3.60
N GLN A 92 17.84 1.77 -4.63
CA GLN A 92 18.37 0.58 -5.31
C GLN A 92 19.55 0.89 -6.23
N ALA A 93 19.68 2.13 -6.71
CA ALA A 93 20.73 2.54 -7.65
C ALA A 93 22.09 2.80 -6.98
N GLY A 94 22.12 3.03 -5.66
CA GLY A 94 23.35 3.22 -4.90
C GLY A 94 23.15 3.94 -3.58
N ASP A 95 24.26 4.24 -2.91
CA ASP A 95 24.26 4.85 -1.59
C ASP A 95 23.85 6.33 -1.63
N LEU A 96 23.10 6.74 -0.60
CA LEU A 96 22.78 8.14 -0.37
C LEU A 96 24.04 8.91 0.02
N SER A 97 24.38 9.95 -0.74
CA SER A 97 25.41 10.92 -0.35
C SER A 97 24.89 11.87 0.71
N VAL A 98 25.75 12.24 1.66
CA VAL A 98 25.45 13.27 2.67
C VAL A 98 26.20 14.56 2.35
N ALA A 99 25.57 15.70 2.59
CA ALA A 99 26.22 17.01 2.54
C ALA A 99 25.60 17.96 3.56
N PRO A 100 26.41 18.81 4.24
CA PRO A 100 25.91 19.88 5.09
C PRO A 100 24.94 20.81 4.37
N ILE A 101 23.98 21.40 5.08
CA ILE A 101 23.02 22.34 4.48
C ILE A 101 23.72 23.57 3.89
N GLN A 102 24.88 23.97 4.45
CA GLN A 102 25.70 25.07 3.97
C GLN A 102 26.19 24.82 2.53
N ASP A 103 26.61 23.59 2.22
CA ASP A 103 27.09 23.22 0.89
C ASP A 103 25.96 23.34 -0.15
N TRP A 104 24.73 22.96 0.24
CA TRP A 104 23.54 23.12 -0.62
C TRP A 104 23.16 24.58 -0.85
N LEU A 105 23.26 25.42 0.17
CA LEU A 105 22.91 26.85 0.10
C LEU A 105 23.95 27.70 -0.66
N SER A 106 25.15 27.15 -0.86
CA SER A 106 26.24 27.81 -1.58
C SER A 106 26.28 27.54 -3.10
N ARG A 107 25.39 26.67 -3.60
CA ARG A 107 25.28 26.30 -5.02
C ARG A 107 24.38 27.22 -5.82
#